data_AF-A0A9J6CN47-F1
#
_entry.id   AF-A0A9J6CN47-F1
#
_cell.length_a   1.000
_cell.length_b   1.000
_cell.length_c   1.000
_cell.angle_alpha   90.00
_cell.angle_beta   90.00
_cell.angle_gamma   90.00
#
_symmetry.space_group_name_H-M   'P 1'
#
loop_
_entity.id
_entity.type
_entity.pdbx_description
1 polymer ?
#
loop_
_entity_poly.entity_id
_entity_poly.type
_entity_poly.pdbx_seq_one_letter_code
_entity_poly.pdbx_strand_id
1 'polypeptide(L)'
;MHQNILKDHGEMLYLIAKHLIWSLLVQTYNELEAVRNMRMKFQSSVAEHILLSGMTDEPRSKNNWYWVHTGENISFNIPWQPTEPNNSDGVERCLQATLSNSIGFNDIECSGDFNYHYTFICQKIDFISPTCY
;
A
#
# COMPACT_ATOMS: atom_id res chain seq x y z
N MET A 1 -15.90 -29.11 0.23
CA MET A 1 -15.08 -28.38 1.22
C MET A 1 -14.61 -27.02 0.67
N HIS A 2 -15.50 -26.24 0.03
CA HIS A 2 -15.16 -24.99 -0.70
C HIS A 2 -16.20 -23.89 -0.43
N GLN A 3 -16.53 -23.61 0.84
CA GLN A 3 -17.47 -22.54 1.18
C GLN A 3 -17.00 -21.57 2.27
N ASN A 4 -15.78 -21.74 2.78
CA ASN A 4 -15.28 -20.88 3.87
C ASN A 4 -14.30 -19.79 3.43
N ILE A 5 -13.75 -19.86 2.21
CA ILE A 5 -12.80 -18.83 1.73
C ILE A 5 -13.53 -17.55 1.30
N LEU A 6 -14.73 -17.67 0.72
CA LEU A 6 -15.50 -16.52 0.20
C LEU A 6 -16.13 -15.62 1.28
N LYS A 7 -16.33 -16.13 2.50
CA LYS A 7 -16.88 -15.32 3.60
C LYS A 7 -15.84 -14.36 4.18
N ASP A 8 -14.59 -14.80 4.28
CA ASP A 8 -13.49 -13.95 4.76
C ASP A 8 -13.14 -12.84 3.75
N HIS A 9 -13.23 -13.11 2.44
CA HIS A 9 -13.12 -12.07 1.41
C HIS A 9 -14.24 -11.04 1.47
N GLY A 10 -15.46 -11.45 1.81
CA GLY A 10 -16.62 -10.55 1.89
C GLY A 10 -16.53 -9.54 3.04
N GLU A 11 -16.07 -9.99 4.21
CA GLU A 11 -15.86 -9.12 5.39
C GLU A 11 -14.66 -8.17 5.17
N MET A 12 -13.59 -8.67 4.54
CA MET A 12 -12.41 -7.86 4.19
C MET A 12 -12.75 -6.80 3.13
N LEU A 13 -13.50 -7.17 2.08
CA LEU A 13 -14.00 -6.23 1.07
C LEU A 13 -14.96 -5.20 1.68
N TYR A 14 -15.74 -5.55 2.71
CA TYR A 14 -16.65 -4.63 3.37
C TYR A 14 -15.94 -3.60 4.26
N LEU A 15 -14.90 -4.02 5.00
CA LEU A 15 -14.05 -3.11 5.76
C LEU A 15 -13.21 -2.21 4.84
N ILE A 16 -12.73 -2.76 3.72
CA ILE A 16 -12.05 -2.01 2.67
C ILE A 16 -13.01 -1.02 2.03
N ALA A 17 -14.22 -1.43 1.61
CA ALA A 17 -15.20 -0.57 0.94
C ALA A 17 -15.67 0.63 1.75
N LYS A 18 -15.74 0.51 3.08
CA LYS A 18 -16.04 1.65 3.95
C LYS A 18 -14.87 2.64 4.08
N HIS A 19 -13.66 2.21 3.73
CA HIS A 19 -12.43 3.02 3.68
C HIS A 19 -11.96 3.36 2.24
N LEU A 20 -12.59 2.82 1.19
CA LEU A 20 -12.20 2.99 -0.23
C LEU A 20 -12.33 4.43 -0.75
N ILE A 21 -12.99 5.35 -0.04
CA ILE A 21 -13.00 6.77 -0.45
C ILE A 21 -11.65 7.47 -0.12
N TRP A 22 -10.74 6.79 0.59
CA TRP A 22 -9.56 7.43 1.19
C TRP A 22 -8.23 6.70 0.97
N SER A 23 -8.15 5.58 0.23
CA SER A 23 -6.88 4.89 0.03
C SER A 23 -5.97 5.60 -0.98
N LEU A 24 -4.70 5.84 -0.62
CA LEU A 24 -3.71 6.53 -1.47
C LEU A 24 -3.44 5.78 -2.78
N LEU A 25 -3.50 6.50 -3.91
CA LEU A 25 -2.82 6.13 -5.14
C LEU A 25 -1.46 6.82 -5.13
N VAL A 26 -0.39 6.04 -4.98
CA VAL A 26 0.94 6.50 -5.38
C VAL A 26 1.10 6.13 -6.84
N GLN A 27 0.76 7.04 -7.73
CA GLN A 27 0.93 6.84 -9.15
C GLN A 27 2.40 7.04 -9.56
N THR A 28 3.21 7.75 -8.76
CA THR A 28 4.63 7.99 -9.06
C THR A 28 5.56 7.94 -7.85
N TYR A 29 6.83 7.59 -8.08
CA TYR A 29 7.90 7.70 -7.08
C TYR A 29 8.01 9.11 -6.47
N ASN A 30 7.73 10.17 -7.25
CA ASN A 30 7.78 11.55 -6.78
C ASN A 30 6.73 11.85 -5.70
N GLU A 31 5.58 11.19 -5.74
CA GLU A 31 4.55 11.35 -4.70
C GLU A 31 5.01 10.75 -3.38
N LEU A 32 5.65 9.58 -3.40
CA LEU A 32 6.26 9.02 -2.19
C LEU A 32 7.41 9.88 -1.66
N GLU A 33 8.20 10.47 -2.56
CA GLU A 33 9.25 11.39 -2.17
C GLU A 33 8.70 12.66 -1.51
N ALA A 34 7.55 13.16 -1.97
CA ALA A 34 6.84 14.25 -1.31
C ALA A 34 6.39 13.85 0.11
N VAL A 35 5.86 12.64 0.28
CA VAL A 35 5.50 12.09 1.60
C VAL A 35 6.72 11.98 2.51
N ARG A 36 7.84 11.43 2.02
CA ARG A 36 9.10 11.34 2.78
C ARG A 36 9.60 12.72 3.19
N ASN A 37 9.56 13.69 2.28
CA ASN A 37 9.97 15.06 2.57
C ASN A 37 9.07 15.73 3.63
N MET A 38 7.76 15.43 3.63
CA MET A 38 6.88 15.84 4.73
C MET A 38 7.32 15.21 6.06
N ARG A 39 7.60 13.90 6.11
CA ARG A 39 8.11 13.22 7.32
C ARG A 39 9.39 13.89 7.85
N MET A 40 10.36 14.15 6.97
CA MET A 40 11.63 14.77 7.34
C MET A 40 11.43 16.20 7.87
N LYS A 41 10.53 16.97 7.27
CA LYS A 41 10.24 18.36 7.66
C LYS A 41 9.51 18.45 9.01
N PHE A 42 8.64 17.49 9.31
CA PHE A 42 7.82 17.48 10.53
C PHE A 42 8.33 16.50 11.60
N GLN A 43 9.62 16.13 11.56
CA GLN A 43 10.34 15.33 12.56
C GLN A 43 9.43 14.27 13.25
N SER A 44 8.95 13.26 12.50
CA SER A 44 8.25 12.05 13.01
C SER A 44 6.72 12.03 13.14
N SER A 45 5.97 13.08 12.75
CA SER A 45 4.48 12.99 12.76
C SER A 45 3.90 11.97 11.74
N VAL A 46 4.71 11.55 10.77
CA VAL A 46 4.41 10.47 9.83
C VAL A 46 5.30 9.30 10.21
N ALA A 47 4.75 8.09 10.34
CA ALA A 47 5.51 6.90 10.69
C ALA A 47 6.58 6.54 9.66
N GLU A 48 7.57 5.75 10.09
CA GLU A 48 8.66 5.31 9.21
C GLU A 48 8.21 4.25 8.23
N HIS A 49 7.43 3.29 8.73
CA HIS A 49 6.90 2.19 7.96
C HIS A 49 5.43 2.47 7.67
N ILE A 50 5.09 2.45 6.39
CA ILE A 50 3.77 2.79 5.90
C ILE A 50 3.27 1.67 5.03
N LEU A 51 2.10 1.15 5.39
CA LEU A 51 1.39 0.19 4.56
C LEU A 51 0.67 0.94 3.44
N LEU A 52 1.00 0.57 2.22
CA LEU A 52 0.39 1.09 1.00
C LEU A 52 -0.74 0.16 0.55
N SER A 53 -1.63 0.68 -0.28
CA SER A 53 -2.73 -0.09 -0.91
C SER A 53 -2.25 -0.99 -2.06
N GLY A 54 -0.96 -1.33 -2.11
CA GLY A 54 -0.37 -2.18 -3.15
C GLY A 54 -0.45 -3.64 -2.78
N MET A 55 -0.84 -4.50 -3.73
CA MET A 55 -0.97 -5.94 -3.55
C MET A 55 -0.41 -6.74 -4.74
N THR A 56 -0.22 -8.05 -4.54
CA THR A 56 0.21 -8.98 -5.59
C THR A 56 -0.48 -10.35 -5.51
N ASP A 57 -0.79 -10.90 -6.68
CA ASP A 57 -1.21 -12.31 -6.82
C ASP A 57 -0.02 -13.25 -7.08
N GLU A 58 1.17 -12.69 -7.32
CA GLU A 58 2.42 -13.41 -7.60
C GLU A 58 3.53 -12.98 -6.63
N PRO A 59 3.61 -13.60 -5.44
CA PRO A 59 4.61 -13.25 -4.44
C PRO A 59 6.02 -13.46 -4.99
N ARG A 60 6.96 -12.62 -4.56
CA ARG A 60 8.34 -12.53 -5.09
C ARG A 60 8.45 -11.92 -6.49
N SER A 61 7.36 -11.62 -7.19
CA SER A 61 7.46 -10.87 -8.45
C SER A 61 7.93 -9.45 -8.16
N LYS A 62 8.94 -8.97 -8.89
CA LYS A 62 9.39 -7.58 -8.78
C LYS A 62 8.50 -6.59 -9.52
N ASN A 63 7.64 -7.08 -10.42
CA ASN A 63 6.93 -6.28 -11.40
C ASN A 63 5.40 -6.48 -11.38
N ASN A 64 4.90 -7.55 -10.74
CA ASN A 64 3.47 -7.89 -10.76
C ASN A 64 2.80 -7.40 -9.47
N TRP A 65 2.69 -6.09 -9.34
CA TRP A 65 2.04 -5.41 -8.21
C TRP A 65 1.00 -4.43 -8.74
N TYR A 66 -0.12 -4.32 -8.03
CA TYR A 66 -1.24 -3.48 -8.43
C TYR A 66 -1.82 -2.71 -7.25
N TRP A 67 -2.45 -1.57 -7.55
CA TRP A 67 -3.21 -0.79 -6.57
C TRP A 67 -4.59 -1.40 -6.35
N VAL A 68 -4.92 -1.80 -5.13
CA VAL A 68 -6.18 -2.51 -4.81
C VAL A 68 -7.42 -1.72 -5.24
N HIS A 69 -7.38 -0.40 -5.10
CA HIS A 69 -8.53 0.45 -5.42
C HIS A 69 -8.85 0.50 -6.92
N THR A 70 -7.83 0.50 -7.79
CA THR A 70 -8.02 0.64 -9.24
C THR A 70 -7.84 -0.67 -10.01
N GLY A 71 -7.15 -1.65 -9.42
CA GLY A 71 -6.67 -2.85 -10.11
C GLY A 71 -5.56 -2.57 -11.12
N GLU A 72 -5.06 -1.33 -11.20
CA GLU A 72 -4.01 -0.96 -12.14
C GLU A 72 -2.65 -1.38 -11.61
N ASN A 73 -1.78 -1.83 -12.53
CA ASN A 73 -0.40 -2.16 -12.21
C ASN A 73 0.35 -0.91 -11.74
N ILE A 74 1.23 -1.10 -10.76
CA ILE A 74 2.19 -0.07 -10.34
C ILE A 74 3.10 0.23 -11.54
N SER A 75 3.08 1.48 -12.00
CA SER A 75 3.68 1.89 -13.27
C SER A 75 5.18 2.23 -13.17
N PHE A 76 5.71 2.37 -11.95
CA PHE A 76 7.12 2.66 -11.71
C PHE A 76 7.87 1.44 -11.19
N ASN A 77 9.19 1.40 -11.44
CA ASN A 77 10.05 0.37 -10.88
C ASN A 77 10.11 0.51 -9.36
N ILE A 78 9.59 -0.49 -8.64
CA ILE A 78 9.55 -0.49 -7.18
C ILE A 78 10.99 -0.62 -6.64
N PRO A 79 11.49 0.34 -5.86
CA PRO A 79 12.80 0.25 -5.23
C PRO A 79 12.74 -0.66 -3.99
N TRP A 80 12.72 -1.96 -4.26
CA TRP A 80 12.80 -3.01 -3.26
C TRP A 80 14.02 -2.84 -2.35
N GLN A 81 13.84 -3.09 -1.06
CA GLN A 81 14.98 -3.27 -0.17
C GLN A 81 15.82 -4.48 -0.60
N PRO A 82 17.09 -4.57 -0.16
CA PRO A 82 17.87 -5.79 -0.37
C PRO A 82 17.06 -7.02 0.05
N THR A 83 17.17 -8.08 -0.74
CA THR A 83 16.41 -9.34 -0.62
C THR A 83 14.92 -9.31 -0.93
N GLU A 84 14.30 -8.15 -1.14
CA GLU A 84 12.87 -8.04 -1.43
C GLU A 84 12.51 -8.07 -2.93
N PRO A 85 11.27 -8.46 -3.29
CA PRO A 85 10.25 -9.07 -2.41
C PRO A 85 10.58 -10.55 -2.14
N ASN A 86 10.49 -10.98 -0.89
CA ASN A 86 11.01 -12.28 -0.45
C ASN A 86 9.91 -13.32 -0.16
N ASN A 87 8.66 -12.86 0.03
CA ASN A 87 7.52 -13.67 0.44
C ASN A 87 7.83 -14.56 1.66
N SER A 88 8.20 -13.93 2.76
CA SER A 88 8.53 -14.58 4.02
C SER A 88 7.34 -15.40 4.49
N ASP A 89 7.63 -16.62 4.95
CA ASP A 89 6.64 -17.60 5.41
C ASP A 89 5.52 -17.95 4.40
N GLY A 90 5.64 -17.48 3.16
CA GLY A 90 4.65 -17.71 2.10
C GLY A 90 3.40 -16.84 2.17
N VAL A 91 3.37 -15.81 3.02
CA VAL A 91 2.15 -15.04 3.35
C VAL A 91 2.20 -13.56 2.94
N GLU A 92 3.31 -13.06 2.41
CA GLU A 92 3.49 -11.64 2.13
C GLU A 92 2.88 -11.25 0.78
N ARG A 93 1.88 -10.38 0.83
CA ARG A 93 1.01 -10.03 -0.29
C ARG A 93 0.72 -8.53 -0.38
N CYS A 94 1.14 -7.78 0.62
CA CYS A 94 0.88 -6.35 0.75
C CYS A 94 2.17 -5.54 0.70
N LEU A 95 2.07 -4.32 0.20
CA LEU A 95 3.23 -3.46 -0.07
C LEU A 95 3.45 -2.47 1.07
N GLN A 96 4.62 -2.51 1.69
CA GLN A 96 5.07 -1.53 2.67
C GLN A 96 6.16 -0.63 2.08
N ALA A 97 6.10 0.67 2.35
CA ALA A 97 7.21 1.59 2.13
C ALA A 97 7.85 2.02 3.46
N THR A 98 9.18 2.05 3.47
CA THR A 98 10.01 2.61 4.54
C THR A 98 10.48 4.00 4.09
N LEU A 99 10.12 5.04 4.85
CA LEU A 99 10.38 6.45 4.54
C LEU A 99 11.51 7.04 5.41
N SER A 100 12.63 6.33 5.47
CA SER A 100 13.81 6.73 6.24
C SER A 100 14.71 7.68 5.43
N ASN A 101 16.03 7.56 5.56
CA ASN A 101 16.99 8.31 4.74
C ASN A 101 16.80 8.11 3.23
N SER A 102 16.33 6.93 2.81
CA SER A 102 15.91 6.60 1.46
C SER A 102 14.59 5.84 1.47
N ILE A 103 13.84 5.91 0.36
CA ILE A 103 12.64 5.09 0.18
C ILE A 103 13.08 3.66 -0.11
N GLY A 104 12.52 2.70 0.62
CA GLY A 104 12.68 1.27 0.34
C GLY A 104 11.36 0.53 0.50
N PHE A 105 11.15 -0.51 -0.29
CA PHE A 105 9.92 -1.31 -0.28
C PHE A 105 10.14 -2.71 0.28
N ASN A 106 9.11 -3.22 0.94
CA ASN A 106 9.03 -4.58 1.46
C ASN A 106 7.66 -5.18 1.12
N ASP A 107 7.60 -6.47 0.80
CA ASP A 107 6.36 -7.22 0.89
C ASP A 107 6.13 -7.64 2.34
N ILE A 108 4.88 -7.55 2.80
CA ILE A 108 4.50 -7.95 4.16
C ILE A 108 3.18 -8.72 4.13
N GLU A 109 2.90 -9.44 5.21
CA GLU A 109 1.57 -10.01 5.44
C GLU A 109 0.52 -8.90 5.60
N CYS A 110 -0.58 -9.00 4.85
CA CYS A 110 -1.63 -7.97 4.84
C CYS A 110 -2.39 -7.83 6.15
N SER A 111 -2.50 -8.91 6.93
CA SER A 111 -3.19 -8.92 8.23
C SER A 111 -2.46 -8.05 9.26
N GLY A 112 -1.17 -7.81 9.01
CA GLY A 112 -0.22 -7.22 9.93
C GLY A 112 -0.03 -8.09 11.16
N ASP A 113 1.21 -8.44 11.49
CA ASP A 113 1.47 -8.90 12.85
C ASP A 113 1.09 -7.75 13.78
N PHE A 114 0.00 -7.90 14.56
CA PHE A 114 -0.67 -6.86 15.35
C PHE A 114 0.25 -6.12 16.34
N ASN A 115 1.50 -6.57 16.49
CA ASN A 115 2.57 -5.94 17.25
C ASN A 115 3.29 -4.81 16.49
N TYR A 116 3.27 -4.83 15.16
CA TYR A 116 3.76 -3.76 14.30
C TYR A 116 2.57 -2.87 13.94
N HIS A 117 2.42 -1.74 14.66
CA HIS A 117 1.42 -0.73 14.33
C HIS A 117 1.71 -0.10 12.95
N TYR A 118 1.25 -0.74 11.87
CA TYR A 118 1.35 -0.17 10.52
C TYR A 118 0.55 1.12 10.46
N THR A 119 1.21 2.18 10.00
CA THR A 119 0.54 3.42 9.66
C THR A 119 0.12 3.36 8.21
N PHE A 120 -1.05 3.93 7.90
CA PHE A 120 -1.57 4.01 6.55
C PHE A 120 -1.51 5.46 6.08
N ILE A 121 -1.29 5.67 4.78
CA ILE A 121 -1.51 6.97 4.16
C ILE A 121 -2.72 6.91 3.27
N CYS A 122 -3.54 7.95 3.41
CA CYS A 122 -4.74 8.17 2.64
C CYS A 122 -4.51 9.30 1.62
N GLN A 123 -5.02 9.14 0.39
CA GLN A 123 -5.14 10.25 -0.56
C GLN A 123 -6.52 10.85 -0.47
N LYS A 124 -6.57 12.17 -0.42
CA LYS A 124 -7.81 12.90 -0.64
C LYS A 124 -7.99 13.10 -2.14
N ILE A 125 -9.08 12.58 -2.70
CA ILE A 125 -9.49 12.89 -4.07
C ILE A 125 -10.27 14.20 -4.01
N ASP A 126 -9.71 15.28 -4.56
CA ASP A 126 -10.46 16.52 -4.74
C ASP A 126 -11.36 16.36 -5.97
N PHE A 127 -12.66 16.14 -5.74
CA PHE A 127 -13.63 16.21 -6.82
C PHE A 127 -13.71 17.65 -7.29
N ILE A 128 -13.11 17.95 -8.45
CA ILE A 128 -13.39 19.19 -9.16
C ILE A 128 -14.89 19.14 -9.49
N SER A 129 -15.69 19.99 -8.84
CA SER A 129 -17.09 20.18 -9.23
C SER A 129 -17.10 20.43 -10.73
N PRO A 130 -17.83 19.65 -11.54
CA PRO A 130 -18.09 20.05 -12.91
C PRO A 130 -18.70 21.45 -12.80
N THR A 131 -18.08 22.44 -13.43
CA THR A 131 -18.74 23.72 -13.64
C THR A 131 -19.99 23.39 -14.44
N CYS A 132 -21.17 23.51 -13.81
CA CYS A 132 -22.43 23.48 -14.54
C CYS A 132 -22.39 24.62 -15.57
N TYR A 133 -22.36 24.27 -16.86
CA TYR A 133 -22.57 25.20 -17.96
C TYR A 133 -24.06 25.29 -18.29
#